data_AF-A0A6H5GKJ0-F1
#
_entry.id   AF-A0A6H5GKJ0-F1
#
_cell.length_a   1.000
_cell.length_b   1.000
_cell.length_c   1.000
_cell.angle_alpha   90.00
_cell.angle_beta   90.00
_cell.angle_gamma   90.00
#
_symmetry.space_group_name_H-M   'P 1'
#
loop_
_entity.id
_entity.type
_entity.pdbx_description
1 polymer ?
#
loop_
_entity_poly.entity_id
_entity_poly.type
_entity_poly.pdbx_seq_one_letter_code
_entity_poly.pdbx_strand_id
1 'polypeptide(L)'
;MTRAPFPVREVPENLEVLEIIHSDVCGPMRNTSPGGSKYFVTFTDEKTRYSRVYFLKNKNEVLENFKIYKNEVENFTGKKIKFFQTDNGKGEYCNRVFDQFLQENGIQRRLSAPYTPQQNGLAERMNRTLLEKARCMMTDANVPPSLWAEAVHTANYLRNRTPSRSLNHE
;
A
#
# COMPACT_ATOMS: atom_id res chain seq x y z
N MET A 1 20.46 26.21 1.50
CA MET A 1 19.34 26.27 0.56
C MET A 1 18.26 25.30 1.00
N THR A 2 17.21 25.80 1.64
CA THR A 2 16.07 24.97 2.08
C THR A 2 15.15 24.78 0.88
N ARG A 3 14.98 23.54 0.42
CA ARG A 3 14.02 23.21 -0.65
C ARG A 3 12.63 23.66 -0.20
N ALA A 4 11.93 24.42 -1.04
CA ALA A 4 10.54 24.80 -0.79
C ALA A 4 9.70 23.53 -0.54
N PRO A 5 8.72 23.58 0.39
CA PRO A 5 7.80 22.47 0.59
C PRO A 5 7.10 22.17 -0.74
N PHE A 6 7.10 20.90 -1.12
CA PHE A 6 6.43 20.48 -2.35
C PHE A 6 4.92 20.71 -2.21
N PRO A 7 4.23 21.11 -3.30
CA PRO A 7 2.79 21.31 -3.27
C PRO A 7 2.07 20.03 -2.83
N VAL A 8 1.01 20.18 -2.05
CA VAL A 8 0.16 19.08 -1.61
C VAL A 8 -0.44 18.42 -2.87
N ARG A 9 -0.27 17.10 -3.01
CA ARG A 9 -0.88 16.35 -4.12
C ARG A 9 -2.38 16.32 -3.93
N GLU A 10 -3.09 17.19 -4.63
CA GLU A 10 -4.54 17.14 -4.78
C GLU A 10 -4.91 15.86 -5.55
N VAL A 11 -5.96 15.17 -5.09
CA VAL A 11 -6.55 14.07 -5.85
C VAL A 11 -7.30 14.72 -7.01
N PRO A 12 -7.05 14.34 -8.28
CA PRO A 12 -7.84 14.85 -9.39
C PRO A 12 -9.33 14.65 -9.10
N GLU A 13 -10.14 15.69 -9.25
CA GLU A 13 -11.57 15.66 -8.93
C GLU A 13 -12.29 14.51 -9.67
N ASN A 14 -11.85 14.24 -10.91
CA ASN A 14 -12.36 13.23 -11.82
C ASN A 14 -11.84 11.80 -11.59
N LEU A 15 -11.01 11.55 -10.58
CA LEU A 15 -10.48 10.21 -10.33
C LEU A 15 -11.59 9.27 -9.83
N GLU A 16 -11.69 8.09 -10.43
CA GLU A 16 -12.65 7.07 -10.03
C GLU A 16 -12.10 6.09 -8.97
N VAL A 17 -12.99 5.50 -8.18
CA VAL A 17 -12.66 4.41 -7.26
C VAL A 17 -12.08 3.22 -8.04
N LEU A 18 -10.97 2.65 -7.55
CA LEU A 18 -10.15 1.61 -8.19
C LEU A 18 -9.41 2.04 -9.46
N GLU A 19 -9.42 3.32 -9.83
CA GLU A 19 -8.71 3.75 -11.03
C GLU A 19 -7.20 3.53 -10.92
N ILE A 20 -6.59 3.95 -9.80
CA ILE A 20 -5.15 3.79 -9.55
C ILE A 20 -4.92 3.16 -8.18
N ILE A 21 -4.30 1.98 -8.18
CA ILE A 21 -3.85 1.31 -6.96
C ILE A 21 -2.35 1.51 -6.80
N HIS A 22 -1.96 2.14 -5.70
CA HIS A 22 -0.56 2.31 -5.30
C HIS A 22 -0.13 1.15 -4.41
N SER A 23 1.10 0.68 -4.59
CA SER A 23 1.63 -0.42 -3.82
C SER A 23 3.09 -0.23 -3.44
N ASP A 24 3.43 -0.70 -2.25
CA ASP A 24 4.81 -0.72 -1.74
C ASP A 24 5.01 -1.87 -0.73
N VAL A 25 6.20 -2.49 -0.74
CA VAL A 25 6.58 -3.54 0.21
C VAL A 25 7.45 -2.94 1.30
N CYS A 26 7.03 -3.09 2.55
CA CYS A 26 7.81 -2.69 3.70
C CYS A 26 8.50 -3.90 4.35
N GLY A 27 9.81 -3.80 4.58
CA GLY A 27 10.61 -4.79 5.29
C GLY A 27 11.99 -5.04 4.66
N PRO A 28 12.77 -5.99 5.20
CA PRO A 28 12.38 -6.92 6.26
C PRO A 28 12.25 -6.22 7.63
N MET A 29 11.31 -6.68 8.44
CA MET A 29 11.18 -6.26 9.84
C MET A 29 12.27 -6.90 10.69
N ARG A 30 12.70 -6.16 11.73
CA ARG A 30 13.75 -6.63 12.64
C ARG A 30 13.39 -7.95 13.34
N ASN A 31 12.11 -8.12 13.66
CA ASN A 31 11.58 -9.31 14.31
C ASN A 31 10.64 -10.03 13.34
N THR A 32 10.75 -11.34 13.22
CA THR A 32 9.72 -12.14 12.54
C THR A 32 8.47 -12.14 13.41
N SER A 33 7.30 -11.96 12.78
CA SER A 33 6.01 -12.07 13.50
C SER A 33 5.72 -13.51 13.94
N PRO A 34 4.80 -13.75 14.89
CA PRO A 34 4.39 -15.10 15.26
C PRO A 34 3.90 -15.94 14.06
N GLY A 35 3.26 -15.31 13.08
CA GLY A 35 2.84 -15.96 11.82
C GLY A 35 3.97 -16.28 10.83
N GLY A 36 5.22 -15.92 11.17
CA GLY A 36 6.39 -16.14 10.31
C GLY A 36 6.65 -15.04 9.28
N SER A 37 5.83 -13.99 9.25
CA SER A 37 5.97 -12.89 8.28
C SER A 37 7.16 -12.00 8.64
N LYS A 38 7.83 -11.52 7.60
CA LYS A 38 9.00 -10.62 7.64
C LYS A 38 8.76 -9.30 6.92
N TYR A 39 7.76 -9.26 6.04
CA TYR A 39 7.42 -8.10 5.24
C TYR A 39 5.91 -7.85 5.33
N PHE A 40 5.47 -6.67 4.92
CA PHE A 40 4.08 -6.45 4.55
C PHE A 40 4.01 -5.66 3.25
N VAL A 41 2.94 -5.85 2.49
CA VAL A 41 2.61 -5.06 1.31
C VAL A 41 1.34 -4.28 1.55
N THR A 42 1.29 -3.05 1.06
CA THR A 42 0.06 -2.25 1.03
C THR A 42 -0.46 -2.11 -0.38
N PHE A 43 -1.78 -2.20 -0.54
CA PHE A 43 -2.49 -1.82 -1.75
C PHE A 43 -3.44 -0.69 -1.38
N THR A 44 -3.20 0.50 -1.93
CA THR A 44 -3.95 1.71 -1.58
C THR A 44 -4.63 2.29 -2.80
N ASP A 45 -5.95 2.46 -2.72
CA ASP A 45 -6.71 3.17 -3.74
C ASP A 45 -6.46 4.67 -3.67
N GLU A 46 -6.15 5.28 -4.81
CA GLU A 46 -5.79 6.69 -4.85
C GLU A 46 -6.99 7.61 -4.54
N LYS A 47 -8.21 7.25 -4.98
CA LYS A 47 -9.41 8.10 -4.79
C LYS A 47 -9.87 8.11 -3.34
N THR A 48 -10.13 6.93 -2.78
CA THR A 48 -10.70 6.76 -1.43
C THR A 48 -9.65 6.80 -0.34
N ARG A 49 -8.37 6.70 -0.70
CA ARG A 49 -7.26 6.48 0.25
C ARG A 49 -7.42 5.21 1.08
N TYR A 50 -8.34 4.31 0.74
CA TYR A 50 -8.54 3.04 1.43
C TYR A 50 -7.36 2.12 1.14
N SER A 51 -6.79 1.51 2.17
CA SER A 51 -5.65 0.60 2.05
C SER A 51 -5.95 -0.79 2.59
N ARG A 52 -5.47 -1.84 1.91
CA ARG A 52 -5.34 -3.19 2.48
C ARG A 52 -3.87 -3.50 2.73
N VAL A 53 -3.61 -4.24 3.81
CA VAL A 53 -2.28 -4.73 4.19
C VAL A 53 -2.30 -6.25 4.12
N TYR A 54 -1.28 -6.84 3.51
CA TYR A 54 -1.02 -8.27 3.54
C TYR A 54 0.38 -8.54 4.10
N PHE A 55 0.52 -9.58 4.93
CA PHE A 55 1.78 -9.94 5.57
C PHE A 55 2.45 -11.09 4.83
N LEU A 56 3.75 -10.96 4.57
CA LEU A 56 4.49 -11.85 3.68
C LEU A 56 5.66 -12.48 4.42
N LYS A 57 5.93 -13.76 4.15
CA LYS A 57 7.18 -14.40 4.60
C LYS A 57 8.33 -14.04 3.65
N ASN A 58 8.02 -13.90 2.36
CA ASN A 58 8.92 -13.55 1.28
C ASN A 58 8.30 -12.54 0.32
N LYS A 59 9.13 -11.72 -0.34
CA LYS A 59 8.67 -10.69 -1.27
C LYS A 59 8.00 -11.24 -2.56
N ASN A 60 8.24 -12.49 -2.93
CA ASN A 60 7.60 -13.11 -4.09
C ASN A 60 6.11 -13.45 -3.88
N GLU A 61 5.61 -13.37 -2.64
CA GLU A 61 4.20 -13.60 -2.31
C GLU A 61 3.28 -12.42 -2.70
N VAL A 62 3.84 -11.30 -3.17
CA VAL A 62 3.08 -10.09 -3.49
C VAL A 62 2.05 -10.33 -4.60
N LEU A 63 2.38 -11.09 -5.64
CA LEU A 63 1.45 -11.34 -6.76
C LEU A 63 0.20 -12.11 -6.30
N GLU A 64 0.37 -13.15 -5.49
CA GLU A 64 -0.76 -13.94 -4.98
C GLU A 64 -1.66 -13.09 -4.06
N ASN A 65 -1.07 -12.25 -3.22
CA ASN A 65 -1.83 -11.30 -2.41
C ASN A 65 -2.53 -10.23 -3.26
N PHE A 66 -1.91 -9.78 -4.36
CA PHE A 66 -2.55 -8.85 -5.30
C PHE A 66 -3.76 -9.47 -6.01
N LYS A 67 -3.69 -10.75 -6.40
CA LYS A 67 -4.82 -11.49 -6.98
C LYS A 67 -6.01 -11.54 -6.02
N ILE A 68 -5.75 -11.86 -4.75
CA ILE A 68 -6.77 -11.88 -3.69
C ILE A 68 -7.37 -10.48 -3.54
N TYR A 69 -6.51 -9.47 -3.36
CA TYR A 69 -6.92 -8.07 -3.23
C TYR A 69 -7.82 -7.62 -4.39
N LYS A 70 -7.38 -7.84 -5.64
CA LYS A 70 -8.12 -7.48 -6.85
C LYS A 70 -9.52 -8.11 -6.83
N ASN A 71 -9.61 -9.41 -6.63
CA ASN A 71 -10.88 -10.12 -6.65
C ASN A 71 -11.84 -9.59 -5.58
N GLU A 72 -11.35 -9.35 -4.36
CA GLU A 72 -12.13 -8.76 -3.29
C GLU A 72 -12.66 -7.37 -3.67
N VAL A 73 -11.78 -6.42 -4.03
CA VAL A 73 -12.17 -5.02 -4.23
C VAL A 73 -13.02 -4.81 -5.47
N GLU A 74 -12.77 -5.56 -6.55
CA GLU A 74 -13.60 -5.49 -7.76
C GLU A 74 -14.99 -6.06 -7.50
N ASN A 75 -15.09 -7.15 -6.72
CA ASN A 75 -16.37 -7.73 -6.33
C ASN A 75 -17.16 -6.80 -5.40
N PHE A 76 -16.49 -6.16 -4.43
CA PHE A 76 -17.16 -5.26 -3.48
C PHE A 76 -17.64 -3.96 -4.13
N THR A 77 -16.92 -3.43 -5.12
CA THR A 77 -17.24 -2.11 -5.71
C THR A 77 -17.97 -2.21 -7.04
N GLY A 78 -17.96 -3.37 -7.71
CA GLY A 78 -18.42 -3.52 -9.09
C GLY A 78 -17.55 -2.81 -10.13
N LYS A 79 -16.44 -2.18 -9.72
CA LYS A 79 -15.49 -1.48 -10.59
C LYS A 79 -14.25 -2.34 -10.85
N LYS A 80 -13.46 -1.97 -11.86
CA LYS A 80 -12.22 -2.65 -12.23
C LYS A 80 -10.99 -1.82 -11.91
N ILE A 81 -9.90 -2.49 -11.53
CA ILE A 81 -8.61 -1.82 -11.39
C ILE A 81 -8.11 -1.42 -12.77
N LYS A 82 -7.80 -0.13 -12.99
CA LYS A 82 -7.29 0.34 -14.30
C LYS A 82 -5.76 0.42 -14.33
N PHE A 83 -5.16 0.98 -13.27
CA PHE A 83 -3.72 1.19 -13.17
C PHE A 83 -3.15 0.61 -11.89
N PHE A 84 -2.02 -0.08 -12.01
CA PHE A 84 -1.23 -0.55 -10.87
C PHE A 84 0.08 0.23 -10.82
N GLN A 85 0.21 1.09 -9.80
CA GLN A 85 1.35 1.97 -9.58
C GLN A 85 2.27 1.37 -8.52
N THR A 86 3.53 1.12 -8.89
CA THR A 86 4.59 0.70 -7.96
C THR A 86 5.78 1.63 -8.08
N ASP A 87 6.70 1.54 -7.12
CA ASP A 87 8.04 2.05 -7.31
C ASP A 87 8.80 1.21 -8.37
N ASN A 88 9.98 1.67 -8.78
CA ASN A 88 10.80 0.95 -9.75
C ASN A 88 11.63 -0.19 -9.08
N GLY A 89 11.11 -0.76 -7.97
CA GLY A 89 11.73 -1.85 -7.23
C GLY A 89 11.95 -3.07 -8.12
N LYS A 90 13.21 -3.31 -8.50
CA LYS A 90 13.60 -4.48 -9.29
C LYS A 90 13.45 -5.73 -8.41
N GLY A 91 12.58 -6.67 -8.79
CA GLY A 91 12.45 -7.98 -8.14
C GLY A 91 11.02 -8.38 -7.78
N GLU A 92 10.44 -7.76 -6.74
CA GLU A 92 9.10 -8.13 -6.24
C GLU A 92 7.94 -7.81 -7.19
N TYR A 93 8.08 -6.68 -7.91
CA TYR A 93 7.03 -6.12 -8.73
C TYR A 93 7.29 -6.36 -10.22
N CYS A 94 8.53 -6.21 -10.66
CA CYS A 94 8.94 -6.34 -12.06
C CYS A 94 9.40 -7.77 -12.38
N ASN A 95 8.45 -8.69 -12.47
CA ASN A 95 8.68 -10.04 -12.99
C ASN A 95 7.67 -10.37 -14.11
N ARG A 96 8.09 -11.21 -15.06
CA ARG A 96 7.30 -11.56 -16.26
C ARG A 96 5.92 -12.12 -15.91
N VAL A 97 5.80 -12.85 -14.81
CA VAL A 97 4.54 -13.47 -14.36
C VAL A 97 3.56 -12.40 -13.88
N PHE A 98 4.03 -11.39 -13.15
CA PHE A 98 3.24 -10.26 -12.70
C PHE A 98 2.76 -9.43 -13.90
N ASP A 99 3.66 -9.12 -14.83
CA ASP A 99 3.32 -8.34 -16.02
C ASP A 99 2.30 -9.06 -16.90
N GLN A 100 2.48 -10.38 -17.09
CA GLN A 100 1.51 -11.20 -17.81
C GLN A 100 0.14 -11.18 -17.13
N PHE A 101 0.10 -11.36 -15.79
CA PHE A 101 -1.17 -11.30 -15.05
C PHE A 101 -1.87 -9.95 -15.19
N LEU A 102 -1.13 -8.84 -15.13
CA LEU A 102 -1.68 -7.50 -15.33
C LEU A 102 -2.26 -7.34 -16.74
N GLN A 103 -1.52 -7.78 -17.76
CA GLN A 103 -1.96 -7.73 -19.16
C GLN A 103 -3.23 -8.57 -19.40
N GLU A 104 -3.28 -9.80 -18.88
CA GLU A 104 -4.45 -10.69 -18.98
C GLU A 104 -5.71 -10.09 -18.33
N ASN A 105 -5.54 -9.22 -17.34
CA ASN A 105 -6.64 -8.55 -16.65
C ASN A 105 -6.90 -7.13 -17.17
N GLY A 106 -6.20 -6.68 -18.22
CA GLY A 106 -6.33 -5.33 -18.77
C GLY A 106 -5.86 -4.22 -17.83
N ILE A 107 -5.02 -4.54 -16.84
CA ILE A 107 -4.50 -3.58 -15.87
C ILE A 107 -3.20 -3.00 -16.41
N GLN A 108 -3.14 -1.68 -16.58
CA GLN A 108 -1.92 -1.03 -17.06
C GLN A 108 -0.95 -0.77 -15.90
N ARG A 109 0.28 -1.26 -16.06
CA ARG A 109 1.36 -0.98 -15.12
C ARG A 109 1.84 0.47 -15.24
N ARG A 110 2.01 1.15 -14.10
CA ARG A 110 2.70 2.44 -13.99
C ARG A 110 3.87 2.28 -13.04
N LEU A 111 5.08 2.56 -13.52
CA LEU A 111 6.29 2.58 -12.70
C LEU A 111 6.62 4.04 -12.39
N SER A 112 6.99 4.33 -11.15
CA SER A 112 7.47 5.67 -10.82
C SER A 112 8.76 5.95 -11.60
N ALA A 113 8.84 7.06 -12.34
CA ALA A 113 10.06 7.38 -13.06
C ALA A 113 11.23 7.61 -12.08
N PRO A 114 12.47 7.21 -12.44
CA PRO A 114 13.65 7.56 -11.66
C PRO A 114 13.65 9.06 -11.37
N TYR A 115 13.97 9.46 -10.13
CA TYR A 115 13.98 10.85 -9.68
C TYR A 115 12.61 11.54 -9.51
N THR A 116 11.49 10.82 -9.63
CA THR A 116 10.15 11.29 -9.21
C THR A 116 9.52 10.45 -8.08
N PRO A 117 10.11 10.43 -6.85
CA PRO A 117 9.56 9.68 -5.72
C PRO A 117 8.10 10.02 -5.39
N GLN A 118 7.64 11.21 -5.81
CA GLN A 118 6.28 11.69 -5.56
C GLN A 118 5.20 10.79 -6.19
N GLN A 119 5.52 10.05 -7.26
CA GLN A 119 4.55 9.20 -7.94
C GLN A 119 4.07 8.04 -7.07
N ASN A 120 4.99 7.36 -6.35
CA ASN A 120 4.65 6.31 -5.37
C ASN A 120 4.65 6.80 -3.91
N GLY A 121 4.90 8.09 -3.68
CA GLY A 121 4.95 8.67 -2.33
C GLY A 121 3.65 8.50 -1.53
N LEU A 122 2.54 8.13 -2.16
CA LEU A 122 1.31 7.74 -1.46
C LEU A 122 1.49 6.44 -0.68
N ALA A 123 1.98 5.38 -1.32
CA ALA A 123 2.23 4.09 -0.67
C ALA A 123 3.35 4.21 0.37
N GLU A 124 4.42 4.95 0.08
CA GLU A 124 5.50 5.18 1.06
C GLU A 124 4.99 5.91 2.32
N ARG A 125 4.20 6.98 2.14
CA ARG A 125 3.58 7.71 3.27
C ARG A 125 2.61 6.83 4.04
N MET A 126 1.87 5.97 3.35
CA MET A 126 0.99 4.99 3.99
C MET A 126 1.80 4.07 4.89
N ASN A 127 2.85 3.43 4.37
CA ASN A 127 3.70 2.51 5.11
C ASN A 127 4.32 3.18 6.35
N ARG A 128 4.82 4.42 6.20
CA ARG A 128 5.31 5.22 7.33
C ARG A 128 4.24 5.46 8.39
N THR A 129 3.04 5.88 7.98
CA THR A 129 1.92 6.16 8.90
C THR A 129 1.50 4.90 9.67
N LEU A 130 1.44 3.76 9.00
CA LEU A 130 1.10 2.48 9.62
C LEU A 130 2.15 2.05 10.63
N LEU A 131 3.44 2.18 10.30
CA LEU A 131 4.53 1.86 11.20
C LEU A 131 4.57 2.76 12.43
N GLU A 132 4.35 4.07 12.28
CA GLU A 132 4.29 5.01 13.39
C GLU A 132 3.14 4.66 14.34
N LYS A 133 1.93 4.45 13.81
CA LYS A 133 0.76 4.03 14.60
C LYS A 133 1.00 2.69 15.30
N ALA A 134 1.54 1.70 14.59
CA ALA A 134 1.84 0.38 15.16
C ALA A 134 2.85 0.48 16.30
N ARG A 135 3.93 1.27 16.14
CA ARG A 135 4.92 1.50 17.20
C ARG A 135 4.29 2.14 18.43
N CYS A 136 3.49 3.20 18.24
CA CYS A 136 2.80 3.84 19.36
C CYS A 136 1.91 2.87 20.13
N MET A 137 1.06 2.10 19.43
CA MET A 137 0.18 1.11 20.06
C MET A 137 0.97 0.01 20.79
N MET A 138 2.07 -0.47 20.20
CA MET A 138 2.87 -1.51 20.83
C MET A 138 3.60 -1.01 22.08
N THR A 139 4.13 0.22 22.04
CA THR A 139 4.78 0.85 23.18
C THR A 139 3.80 1.09 24.32
N ASP A 140 2.62 1.62 24.01
CA ASP A 140 1.55 1.87 25.00
C ASP A 140 1.05 0.57 25.65
N ALA A 141 0.79 -0.46 24.86
CA ALA A 141 0.34 -1.76 25.35
C ALA A 141 1.47 -2.62 25.98
N ASN A 142 2.72 -2.15 25.95
CA ASN A 142 3.91 -2.86 26.42
C ASN A 142 4.01 -4.30 25.89
N VAL A 143 3.82 -4.48 24.58
CA VAL A 143 3.84 -5.79 23.94
C VAL A 143 5.16 -6.09 23.21
N PRO A 144 5.51 -7.38 22.99
CA PRO A 144 6.73 -7.74 22.30
C PRO A 144 6.80 -7.20 20.86
N PRO A 145 7.99 -6.80 20.36
CA PRO A 145 8.17 -6.33 18.98
C PRO A 145 7.81 -7.34 17.89
N SER A 146 7.68 -8.63 18.23
CA SER A 146 7.20 -9.65 17.30
C SER A 146 5.75 -9.42 16.88
N LEU A 147 4.92 -8.77 17.70
CA LEU A 147 3.51 -8.47 17.39
C LEU A 147 3.32 -7.28 16.42
N TRP A 148 4.37 -6.90 15.69
CA TRP A 148 4.31 -5.80 14.73
C TRP A 148 3.28 -6.04 13.63
N ALA A 149 3.04 -7.29 13.22
CA ALA A 149 2.10 -7.60 12.15
C ALA A 149 0.66 -7.30 12.60
N GLU A 150 0.28 -7.78 13.78
CA GLU A 150 -1.00 -7.53 14.42
C GLU A 150 -1.20 -6.02 14.70
N ALA A 151 -0.14 -5.33 15.14
CA ALA A 151 -0.17 -3.89 15.35
C ALA A 151 -0.35 -3.11 14.05
N VAL A 152 0.34 -3.48 12.96
CA VAL A 152 0.18 -2.86 11.63
C VAL A 152 -1.21 -3.13 11.06
N HIS A 153 -1.73 -4.34 11.22
CA HIS A 153 -3.09 -4.68 10.80
C HIS A 153 -4.12 -3.80 11.50
N THR A 154 -3.98 -3.66 12.82
CA THR A 154 -4.83 -2.81 13.66
C THR A 154 -4.70 -1.34 13.27
N ALA A 155 -3.48 -0.86 13.00
CA ALA A 155 -3.24 0.51 12.57
C ALA A 155 -3.97 0.83 11.26
N ASN A 156 -3.95 -0.10 10.30
CA ASN A 156 -4.65 0.04 9.03
C ASN A 156 -6.17 0.00 9.20
N TYR A 157 -6.67 -0.91 10.04
CA TYR A 157 -8.09 -1.01 10.39
C TYR A 157 -8.64 0.31 10.94
N LEU A 158 -7.92 0.92 11.90
CA LEU A 158 -8.29 2.19 12.51
C LEU A 158 -8.19 3.33 11.50
N ARG A 159 -7.11 3.38 10.72
CA ARG A 159 -6.89 4.41 9.71
C ARG A 159 -8.03 4.46 8.68
N ASN A 160 -8.45 3.32 8.16
CA ASN A 160 -9.55 3.26 7.17
C ASN A 160 -10.90 3.70 7.74
N ARG A 161 -11.02 3.86 9.06
CA ARG A 161 -12.23 4.32 9.77
C ARG A 161 -12.08 5.70 10.39
N THR A 162 -10.95 6.37 10.16
CA THR A 162 -10.69 7.71 10.68
C THR A 162 -10.76 8.73 9.55
N PRO A 163 -11.31 9.93 9.77
CA PRO A 163 -11.28 11.00 8.78
C PRO A 163 -9.86 11.28 8.28
N SER A 164 -9.70 11.34 6.96
CA SER A 164 -8.45 11.73 6.31
C SER A 164 -8.58 13.15 5.78
N ARG A 165 -7.62 14.03 6.08
CA ARG A 165 -7.55 15.40 5.53
C ARG A 165 -7.50 15.44 4.00
N SER A 166 -7.04 14.36 3.36
CA SER A 166 -6.98 14.28 1.90
C SER A 166 -8.31 13.90 1.25
N LEU A 167 -9.35 13.66 2.05
CA LEU A 167 -10.72 13.42 1.59
C LEU A 167 -11.56 14.59 2.09
N ASN A 168 -12.30 15.24 1.20
CA ASN A 168 -13.32 16.19 1.61
C ASN A 168 -14.41 15.38 2.31
N HIS A 169 -14.60 15.65 3.60
CA HIS A 169 -15.80 15.23 4.31
C HIS A 169 -16.72 16.44 4.22
N GLU A 170 -17.73 16.37 3.35
CA GLU A 170 -18.85 17.32 3.40
C GLU A 170 -19.64 17.15 4.70
#